data_AF-A0A956KU21-F1
#
_entry.id   AF-A0A956KU21-F1
#
_cell.length_a   1.000
_cell.length_b   1.000
_cell.length_c   1.000
_cell.angle_alpha   90.00
_cell.angle_beta   90.00
_cell.angle_gamma   90.00
#
_symmetry.space_group_name_H-M   'P 1'
#
loop_
_entity.id
_entity.type
_entity.pdbx_description
1 polymer ?
#
loop_
_entity_poly.entity_id
_entity_poly.type
_entity_poly.pdbx_seq_one_letter_code
_entity_poly.pdbx_strand_id
1 'polypeptide(L)'
;MSAKLIANKKCERLLDLSHEPLGPGWLRVNPTRPEAREQRGDGLWCTGPEGELRQTLAAAITNAAEVVLLSSFLLADDALAEAMLDAAARGVRVYVLTASEQRISQVRDDDEFGQRMADDHKRLLARLAGKVQLRSGQIHSKFLVVDPQSPSRRGWLSTANFNRALVDGVELAVELDEGQTRALAGLFAWAYWCEVEHELRGPKRLVAVKAGHPLTPNRPRHPCLFATARDETTLRAAVLELIDDARRELIVSSYGLVADHVSLAALCRAARRGVGVTVLTRPRPAVAEAVRKLEEAGVELRAHDKLHAKAILADDQALVMTANLEAHGLDHGFEVGALLSKSQAGRVAELLREWVQRFPWRFSSVDTRGSFLGEFCPSKAGLRDGVLEVTEGQQQSVAKVIAEDALRLDEAPVPALEPKPHEGTLPRAVTFTWEVIPPEIPKQARERRQSVERQVPGPPGKDGKPGKARTIREEQPYNPPVYEHGRQLYVKLRSLDEADAAAALAAKLKAKVAL
;
A
#
# COMPACT_ATOMS: atom_id res chain seq x y z
N MET A 1 -10.46 15.37 -61.50
CA MET A 1 -11.17 15.36 -60.20
C MET A 1 -11.23 13.90 -59.74
N SER A 2 -10.58 13.53 -58.64
CA SER A 2 -10.72 12.17 -58.10
C SER A 2 -12.17 11.93 -57.71
N ALA A 3 -12.77 10.84 -58.18
CA ALA A 3 -14.08 10.40 -57.72
C ALA A 3 -14.06 10.29 -56.19
N LYS A 4 -14.99 10.98 -55.51
CA LYS A 4 -15.14 10.83 -54.06
C LYS A 4 -15.75 9.46 -53.81
N LEU A 5 -14.93 8.55 -53.29
CA LEU A 5 -15.38 7.27 -52.75
C LEU A 5 -15.89 7.47 -51.31
N ILE A 6 -16.66 6.51 -50.82
CA ILE A 6 -17.15 6.51 -49.43
C ILE A 6 -15.97 6.45 -48.48
N ALA A 7 -15.88 7.43 -47.58
CA ALA A 7 -14.84 7.48 -46.56
C ALA A 7 -15.17 6.53 -45.40
N ASN A 8 -14.13 6.03 -44.73
CA ASN A 8 -14.30 5.29 -43.48
C ASN A 8 -15.05 6.14 -42.46
N LYS A 9 -15.97 5.52 -41.72
CA LYS A 9 -16.68 6.18 -40.62
C LYS A 9 -15.91 5.95 -39.32
N LYS A 10 -15.52 7.04 -38.65
CA LYS A 10 -14.99 6.97 -37.29
C LYS A 10 -16.14 6.82 -36.31
N CYS A 11 -16.02 5.87 -35.40
CA CYS A 11 -17.00 5.59 -34.36
C CYS A 11 -16.31 5.62 -33.00
N GLU A 12 -17.08 6.03 -31.99
CA GLU A 12 -16.65 6.00 -30.60
C GLU A 12 -17.78 5.55 -29.68
N ARG A 13 -17.41 4.96 -28.54
CA ARG A 13 -18.36 4.62 -27.47
C ARG A 13 -17.67 4.72 -26.11
N LEU A 14 -18.32 5.44 -25.20
CA LEU A 14 -17.88 5.56 -23.81
C LEU A 14 -18.42 4.40 -22.98
N LEU A 15 -17.55 3.76 -22.21
CA LEU A 15 -17.89 2.86 -21.12
C LEU A 15 -17.55 3.56 -19.80
N ASP A 16 -18.57 3.84 -19.01
CA ASP A 16 -18.42 4.39 -17.66
C ASP A 16 -18.18 3.27 -16.65
N LEU A 17 -17.07 3.35 -15.92
CA LEU A 17 -16.63 2.44 -14.87
C LEU A 17 -16.61 3.13 -13.50
N SER A 18 -17.19 4.33 -13.37
CA SER A 18 -17.17 5.10 -12.12
C SER A 18 -17.84 4.40 -10.94
N HIS A 19 -18.83 3.54 -11.20
CA HIS A 19 -19.54 2.77 -10.18
C HIS A 19 -18.79 1.51 -9.74
N GLU A 20 -17.74 1.10 -10.46
CA GLU A 20 -16.95 -0.08 -10.10
C GLU A 20 -16.27 0.13 -8.74
N PRO A 21 -16.35 -0.84 -7.81
CA PRO A 21 -15.68 -0.74 -6.53
C PRO A 21 -14.16 -0.77 -6.72
N LEU A 22 -13.44 0.01 -5.93
CA LEU A 22 -11.98 -0.15 -5.80
C LEU A 22 -11.65 -1.40 -4.97
N GLY A 23 -12.54 -1.76 -4.06
CA GLY A 23 -12.30 -2.77 -3.04
C GLY A 23 -11.50 -2.21 -1.84
N PRO A 24 -11.23 -3.04 -0.81
CA PRO A 24 -10.50 -2.61 0.37
C PRO A 24 -9.07 -2.21 0.03
N GLY A 25 -8.68 -1.00 0.40
CA GLY A 25 -7.32 -0.52 0.20
C GLY A 25 -7.06 0.88 0.73
N TRP A 26 -5.86 1.37 0.44
CA TRP A 26 -5.32 2.63 0.90
C TRP A 26 -5.39 3.66 -0.23
N LEU A 27 -6.06 4.77 0.01
CA LEU A 27 -6.19 5.89 -0.91
C LEU A 27 -5.19 6.98 -0.51
N ARG A 28 -4.40 7.47 -1.47
CA ARG A 28 -3.49 8.57 -1.23
C ARG A 28 -4.26 9.89 -1.14
N VAL A 29 -4.36 10.43 0.06
CA VAL A 29 -5.08 11.68 0.35
C VAL A 29 -4.14 12.83 0.66
N ASN A 30 -2.87 12.55 0.97
CA ASN A 30 -1.81 13.54 1.18
C ASN A 30 -0.52 13.10 0.46
N PRO A 31 0.38 14.05 0.13
CA PRO A 31 1.68 13.71 -0.45
C PRO A 31 2.56 12.96 0.55
N THR A 32 3.34 11.98 0.08
CA THR A 32 4.48 11.47 0.85
C THR A 32 5.60 12.49 0.75
N ARG A 33 5.82 13.26 1.83
CA ARG A 33 6.99 14.14 1.93
C ARG A 33 8.08 13.39 2.69
N PRO A 34 9.38 13.61 2.37
CA PRO A 34 10.44 13.17 3.27
C PRO A 34 10.13 13.69 4.69
N GLU A 35 10.19 12.81 5.67
CA GLU A 35 10.08 13.17 7.09
C GLU A 35 11.19 14.18 7.40
N ALA A 36 10.84 15.46 7.37
CA ALA A 36 11.76 16.59 7.53
C ALA A 36 11.53 17.30 8.87
N ARG A 37 10.72 16.71 9.75
CA ARG A 37 10.29 17.33 11.01
C ARG A 37 10.54 16.39 12.16
N GLU A 38 11.82 16.24 12.48
CA GLU A 38 12.20 15.90 13.84
C GLU A 38 11.59 16.95 14.78
N GLN A 39 10.96 16.48 15.85
CA GLN A 39 10.34 17.34 16.86
C GLN A 39 10.87 16.96 18.22
N ARG A 40 11.21 17.98 19.01
CA ARG A 40 11.62 17.83 20.40
C ARG A 40 10.94 18.87 21.27
N GLY A 41 10.50 18.47 22.46
CA GLY A 41 9.94 19.37 23.46
C GLY A 41 9.33 18.61 24.63
N ASP A 42 9.42 19.16 25.84
CA ASP A 42 8.84 18.59 27.07
C ASP A 42 9.20 17.11 27.34
N GLY A 43 10.43 16.71 26.98
CA GLY A 43 10.87 15.33 27.12
C GLY A 43 10.19 14.37 26.15
N LEU A 44 9.68 14.84 25.02
CA LEU A 44 9.22 14.03 23.88
C LEU A 44 10.16 14.25 22.69
N TRP A 45 10.44 13.18 21.95
CA TRP A 45 11.12 13.18 20.67
C TRP A 45 10.26 12.46 19.62
N CYS A 46 10.18 13.04 18.43
CA CYS A 46 9.82 12.34 17.19
C CYS A 46 11.10 12.16 16.38
N THR A 47 11.43 10.93 15.98
CA THR A 47 12.64 10.65 15.20
C THR A 47 12.63 11.37 13.86
N GLY A 48 13.82 11.69 13.35
CA GLY A 48 13.98 12.30 12.05
C GLY A 48 15.45 12.42 11.61
N PRO A 49 15.70 13.04 10.45
CA PRO A 49 17.01 13.02 9.78
C PRO A 49 18.12 13.75 10.54
N GLU A 50 17.81 14.70 11.43
CA GLU A 50 18.81 15.39 12.25
C GLU A 50 19.35 14.46 13.37
N GLY A 51 18.59 13.43 13.74
CA GLY A 51 18.95 12.42 14.71
C GLY A 51 19.11 12.97 16.12
N GLU A 52 18.34 13.97 16.53
CA GLU A 52 18.36 14.56 17.87
C GLU A 52 18.13 13.51 18.97
N LEU A 53 17.22 12.55 18.76
CA LEU A 53 17.04 11.45 19.73
C LEU A 53 18.32 10.63 19.87
N ARG A 54 18.91 10.19 18.75
CA ARG A 54 20.17 9.43 18.75
C ARG A 54 21.28 10.21 19.46
N GLN A 55 21.44 11.49 19.14
CA GLN A 55 22.43 12.37 19.77
C GLN A 55 22.19 12.51 21.28
N THR A 56 20.92 12.64 21.70
CA THR A 56 20.54 12.72 23.12
C THR A 56 20.93 11.43 23.87
N LEU A 57 20.58 10.26 23.31
CA LEU A 57 20.90 8.96 23.89
C LEU A 57 22.42 8.73 23.95
N ALA A 58 23.15 9.05 22.87
CA ALA A 58 24.61 8.93 22.83
C ALA A 58 25.27 9.85 23.86
N ALA A 59 24.84 11.12 23.95
CA ALA A 59 25.35 12.06 24.94
C ALA A 59 25.07 11.60 26.39
N ALA A 60 23.91 10.99 26.65
CA ALA A 60 23.60 10.44 27.96
C ALA A 60 24.55 9.30 28.34
N ILE A 61 24.86 8.40 27.41
CA ILE A 61 25.83 7.31 27.62
C ILE A 61 27.25 7.88 27.79
N THR A 62 27.65 8.84 26.97
CA THR A 62 28.96 9.50 27.07
C THR A 62 29.17 10.19 28.41
N ASN A 63 28.11 10.78 28.99
CA ASN A 63 28.18 11.46 30.28
C ASN A 63 27.89 10.57 31.48
N ALA A 64 27.60 9.27 31.27
CA ALA A 64 27.35 8.33 32.36
C ALA A 64 28.55 8.22 33.30
N ALA A 65 28.28 8.21 34.60
CA ALA A 65 29.30 8.15 35.65
C ALA A 65 29.42 6.76 36.29
N GLU A 66 28.33 6.00 36.38
CA GLU A 66 28.27 4.77 37.18
C GLU A 66 27.74 3.56 36.40
N VAL A 67 26.61 3.73 35.71
CA VAL A 67 25.86 2.63 35.08
C VAL A 67 25.11 3.08 33.84
N VAL A 68 25.14 2.26 32.80
CA VAL A 68 24.27 2.35 31.62
C VAL A 68 23.48 1.05 31.51
N LEU A 69 22.14 1.15 31.47
CA LEU A 69 21.22 0.04 31.23
C LEU A 69 20.50 0.28 29.90
N LEU A 70 20.70 -0.58 28.93
CA LEU A 70 20.15 -0.43 27.59
C LEU A 70 19.36 -1.67 27.18
N SER A 71 18.15 -1.48 26.66
CA SER A 71 17.37 -2.54 26.04
C SER A 71 17.05 -2.16 24.60
N SER A 72 17.17 -3.09 23.66
CA SER A 72 16.68 -2.93 22.28
C SER A 72 16.52 -4.27 21.58
N PHE A 73 15.42 -4.49 20.85
CA PHE A 73 15.22 -5.70 20.04
C PHE A 73 16.32 -5.85 18.97
N LEU A 74 16.55 -4.78 18.19
CA LEU A 74 17.69 -4.66 17.28
C LEU A 74 18.62 -3.54 17.73
N LEU A 75 19.91 -3.85 17.86
CA LEU A 75 20.97 -2.91 18.20
C LEU A 75 21.98 -2.86 17.06
N ALA A 76 22.00 -1.75 16.30
CA ALA A 76 22.84 -1.58 15.12
C ALA A 76 23.17 -0.09 14.86
N ASP A 77 23.30 0.72 15.92
CA ASP A 77 23.71 2.12 15.82
C ASP A 77 25.16 2.33 16.29
N ASP A 78 26.02 2.78 15.38
CA ASP A 78 27.46 2.94 15.66
C ASP A 78 27.74 4.03 16.70
N ALA A 79 26.99 5.13 16.72
CA ALA A 79 27.22 6.22 17.68
C ALA A 79 26.91 5.77 19.12
N LEU A 80 25.83 5.02 19.32
CA LEU A 80 25.53 4.41 20.60
C LEU A 80 26.59 3.35 20.99
N ALA A 81 27.09 2.58 20.02
CA ALA A 81 28.16 1.61 20.27
C ALA A 81 29.47 2.28 20.72
N GLU A 82 29.91 3.34 20.05
CA GLU A 82 31.09 4.12 20.48
C GLU A 82 30.89 4.63 21.90
N ALA A 83 29.76 5.29 22.18
CA ALA A 83 29.49 5.86 23.49
C ALA A 83 29.53 4.80 24.59
N MET A 84 28.98 3.60 24.34
CA MET A 84 29.03 2.48 25.28
C MET A 84 30.46 1.96 25.51
N LEU A 85 31.26 1.87 24.45
CA LEU A 85 32.66 1.44 24.54
C LEU A 85 33.50 2.45 25.32
N ASP A 86 33.31 3.75 25.06
CA ASP A 86 33.99 4.82 25.78
C ASP A 86 33.58 4.84 27.26
N ALA A 87 32.29 4.65 27.55
CA ALA A 87 31.81 4.53 28.92
C ALA A 87 32.45 3.34 29.65
N ALA A 88 32.46 2.16 29.02
CA ALA A 88 33.10 0.98 29.57
C ALA A 88 34.61 1.18 29.80
N ALA A 89 35.31 1.86 28.89
CA ALA A 89 36.73 2.19 29.04
C ALA A 89 37.01 3.11 30.23
N ARG A 90 36.06 3.97 30.60
CA ARG A 90 36.13 4.81 31.81
C ARG A 90 35.77 4.06 33.11
N GLY A 91 35.38 2.79 33.03
CA GLY A 91 34.95 1.99 34.17
C GLY A 91 33.46 2.07 34.50
N VAL A 92 32.65 2.71 33.63
CA VAL A 92 31.19 2.72 33.75
C VAL A 92 30.66 1.32 33.46
N ARG A 93 29.72 0.83 34.25
CA ARG A 93 29.14 -0.50 34.05
C ARG A 93 28.04 -0.44 32.99
N VAL A 94 28.30 -1.05 31.84
CA VAL A 94 27.34 -1.06 30.72
C VAL A 94 26.67 -2.43 30.61
N TYR A 95 25.34 -2.45 30.74
CA TYR A 95 24.51 -3.64 30.63
C TYR A 95 23.52 -3.51 29.47
N VAL A 96 23.46 -4.54 28.63
CA VAL A 96 22.64 -4.57 27.42
C VAL A 96 21.71 -5.78 27.42
N LEU A 97 20.42 -5.53 27.18
CA LEU A 97 19.41 -6.53 26.85
C LEU A 97 19.02 -6.43 25.38
N THR A 98 18.99 -7.58 24.69
CA THR A 98 18.62 -7.60 23.28
C THR A 98 17.93 -8.91 22.86
N ALA A 99 17.41 -8.97 21.64
CA ALA A 99 16.76 -10.17 21.14
C ALA A 99 17.77 -11.30 20.89
N SER A 100 17.34 -12.55 21.02
CA SER A 100 18.17 -13.69 20.65
C SER A 100 18.40 -13.76 19.14
N GLU A 101 19.60 -14.17 18.72
CA GLU A 101 19.94 -14.30 17.29
C GLU A 101 18.97 -15.25 16.54
N GLN A 102 18.49 -16.29 17.23
CA GLN A 102 17.50 -17.23 16.69
C GLN A 102 16.19 -16.52 16.34
N ARG A 103 15.69 -15.60 17.17
CA ARG A 103 14.48 -14.83 16.86
C ARG A 103 14.71 -13.86 15.72
N ILE A 104 15.85 -13.17 15.70
CA ILE A 104 16.18 -12.25 14.61
C ILE A 104 16.19 -12.99 13.26
N SER A 105 16.66 -14.24 13.24
CA SER A 105 16.64 -15.09 12.03
C SER A 105 15.25 -15.61 11.63
N GLN A 106 14.25 -15.48 12.51
CA GLN A 106 12.86 -15.92 12.31
C GLN A 106 11.89 -14.78 11.96
N VAL A 107 12.22 -13.49 12.18
CA VAL A 107 11.42 -12.32 11.76
C VAL A 107 11.55 -12.09 10.24
N ARG A 108 11.46 -13.18 9.46
CA ARG A 108 11.56 -13.20 8.01
C ARG A 108 10.29 -12.59 7.42
N ASP A 109 10.33 -11.30 7.12
CA ASP A 109 9.71 -10.83 5.88
C ASP A 109 10.73 -11.15 4.77
N ASP A 110 10.28 -11.72 3.64
CA ASP A 110 11.09 -12.31 2.55
C ASP A 110 11.94 -11.29 1.75
N ASP A 111 12.55 -10.29 2.39
CA ASP A 111 13.35 -9.26 1.73
C ASP A 111 14.83 -9.19 2.18
N GLU A 112 15.69 -8.73 1.27
CA GLU A 112 17.12 -8.49 1.51
C GLU A 112 17.37 -7.47 2.64
N PHE A 113 16.37 -6.64 2.97
CA PHE A 113 16.48 -5.58 3.96
C PHE A 113 16.48 -6.15 5.39
N GLY A 114 15.58 -7.09 5.70
CA GLY A 114 15.56 -7.79 6.98
C GLY A 114 16.86 -8.55 7.26
N GLN A 115 17.42 -9.19 6.24
CA GLN A 115 18.71 -9.89 6.34
C GLN A 115 19.85 -8.92 6.67
N ARG A 116 19.91 -7.77 5.98
CA ARG A 116 20.91 -6.72 6.25
C ARG A 116 20.82 -6.19 7.68
N MET A 117 19.62 -5.95 8.20
CA MET A 117 19.44 -5.48 9.59
C MET A 117 19.94 -6.51 10.62
N ALA A 118 19.72 -7.80 10.37
CA ALA A 118 20.23 -8.88 11.22
C ALA A 118 21.77 -8.94 11.22
N ASP A 119 22.40 -8.74 10.07
CA ASP A 119 23.85 -8.77 9.93
C ASP A 119 24.51 -7.54 10.56
N ASP A 120 23.91 -6.36 10.39
CA ASP A 120 24.32 -5.14 11.08
C ASP A 120 24.25 -5.31 12.61
N HIS A 121 23.19 -5.94 13.11
CA HIS A 121 23.04 -6.25 14.52
C HIS A 121 24.15 -7.20 15.03
N LYS A 122 24.36 -8.33 14.35
CA LYS A 122 25.41 -9.30 14.73
C LYS A 122 26.80 -8.68 14.71
N ARG A 123 27.10 -7.83 13.72
CA ARG A 123 28.36 -7.09 13.64
C ARG A 123 28.57 -6.24 14.90
N LEU A 124 27.54 -5.49 15.29
CA LEU A 124 27.63 -4.61 16.46
C LEU A 124 27.74 -5.41 17.76
N LEU A 125 26.99 -6.50 17.92
CA LEU A 125 27.14 -7.40 19.06
C LEU A 125 28.57 -7.95 19.19
N ALA A 126 29.18 -8.40 18.09
CA ALA A 126 30.55 -8.90 18.09
C ALA A 126 31.56 -7.83 18.51
N ARG A 127 31.29 -6.57 18.18
CA ARG A 127 32.13 -5.41 18.52
C ARG A 127 32.08 -5.08 20.02
N LEU A 128 30.91 -5.22 20.64
CA LEU A 128 30.66 -4.97 22.07
C LEU A 128 31.06 -6.16 22.97
N ALA A 129 31.11 -7.37 22.40
CA ALA A 129 31.34 -8.60 23.15
C ALA A 129 32.62 -8.55 23.99
N GLY A 130 32.50 -8.90 25.28
CA GLY A 130 33.60 -8.90 26.24
C GLY A 130 34.00 -7.52 26.78
N LYS A 131 33.39 -6.43 26.29
CA LYS A 131 33.64 -5.05 26.74
C LYS A 131 32.46 -4.48 27.51
N VAL A 132 31.25 -4.93 27.19
CA VAL A 132 30.01 -4.64 27.93
C VAL A 132 29.35 -5.95 28.34
N GLN A 133 28.46 -5.89 29.32
CA GLN A 133 27.71 -7.05 29.80
C GLN A 133 26.43 -7.21 28.99
N LEU A 134 26.36 -8.23 28.15
CA LEU A 134 25.27 -8.41 27.20
C LEU A 134 24.53 -9.73 27.43
N ARG A 135 23.21 -9.64 27.51
CA ARG A 135 22.32 -10.80 27.55
C ARG A 135 21.22 -10.69 26.50
N SER A 136 20.77 -11.84 26.02
CA SER A 136 19.71 -11.95 25.04
C SER A 136 18.61 -12.90 25.47
N GLY A 137 17.40 -12.67 24.95
CA GLY A 137 16.21 -13.48 25.25
C GLY A 137 15.02 -13.03 24.41
N GLN A 138 13.81 -13.19 24.96
CA GLN A 138 12.57 -12.72 24.32
C GLN A 138 12.32 -11.22 24.56
N ILE A 139 13.33 -10.41 24.25
CA ILE A 139 13.36 -8.98 24.55
C ILE A 139 12.86 -8.20 23.34
N HIS A 140 11.78 -7.42 23.51
CA HIS A 140 11.34 -6.49 22.48
C HIS A 140 11.28 -5.03 22.98
N SER A 141 11.47 -4.78 24.26
CA SER A 141 11.57 -3.42 24.82
C SER A 141 12.74 -2.61 24.24
N LYS A 142 12.57 -1.28 24.18
CA LYS A 142 13.59 -0.33 23.73
C LYS A 142 13.66 0.84 24.71
N PHE A 143 14.75 0.94 25.46
CA PHE A 143 14.92 1.99 26.46
C PHE A 143 16.38 2.17 26.87
N LEU A 144 16.67 3.32 27.47
CA LEU A 144 17.96 3.65 28.07
C LEU A 144 17.74 4.18 29.48
N VAL A 145 18.52 3.70 30.45
CA VAL A 145 18.62 4.28 31.79
C VAL A 145 20.09 4.54 32.12
N VAL A 146 20.40 5.73 32.63
CA VAL A 146 21.74 6.14 33.03
C VAL A 146 21.74 6.52 34.50
N ASP A 147 22.75 6.02 35.21
CA ASP A 147 23.05 6.29 36.62
C ASP A 147 21.82 6.24 37.55
N PRO A 148 21.04 5.13 37.56
CA PRO A 148 19.74 5.05 38.25
C PRO A 148 19.81 5.26 39.77
N GLN A 149 21.01 5.11 40.37
CA GLN A 149 21.25 5.32 41.80
C GLN A 149 21.71 6.76 42.12
N SER A 150 22.18 7.50 41.13
CA SER A 150 22.66 8.88 41.26
C SER A 150 21.49 9.89 41.29
N PRO A 151 21.66 11.08 41.89
CA PRO A 151 20.77 12.22 41.67
C PRO A 151 20.68 12.67 40.20
N SER A 152 21.70 12.38 39.38
CA SER A 152 21.73 12.70 37.95
C SER A 152 21.03 11.67 37.06
N ARG A 153 20.23 10.76 37.64
CA ARG A 153 19.58 9.67 36.89
C ARG A 153 18.72 10.18 35.76
N ARG A 154 18.75 9.46 34.64
CA ARG A 154 17.93 9.75 33.47
C ARG A 154 17.41 8.45 32.86
N GLY A 155 16.20 8.49 32.33
CA GLY A 155 15.57 7.35 31.67
C GLY A 155 14.82 7.78 30.41
N TRP A 156 14.86 6.95 29.37
CA TRP A 156 14.12 7.15 28.13
C TRP A 156 13.44 5.85 27.71
N LEU A 157 12.16 5.93 27.36
CA LEU A 157 11.43 4.87 26.69
C LEU A 157 11.29 5.23 25.21
N SER A 158 11.61 4.30 24.31
CA SER A 158 11.59 4.52 22.86
C SER A 158 10.66 3.51 22.19
N THR A 159 9.95 3.94 21.15
CA THR A 159 9.25 3.02 20.25
C THR A 159 10.20 2.48 19.16
N ALA A 160 11.29 3.22 18.89
CA ALA A 160 12.36 2.87 17.95
C ALA A 160 13.34 1.84 18.51
N ASN A 161 13.73 0.91 17.64
CA ASN A 161 14.96 0.15 17.82
C ASN A 161 16.19 1.07 17.78
N PHE A 162 17.25 0.69 18.51
CA PHE A 162 18.51 1.42 18.54
C PHE A 162 19.39 1.03 17.34
N ASN A 163 18.88 1.38 16.16
CA ASN A 163 19.48 1.23 14.85
C ASN A 163 19.04 2.43 13.97
N ARG A 164 19.08 2.29 12.65
CA ARG A 164 18.62 3.32 11.70
C ARG A 164 17.19 3.84 11.94
N ALA A 165 16.34 3.13 12.67
CA ALA A 165 15.01 3.60 13.06
C ALA A 165 15.04 4.90 13.88
N LEU A 166 16.16 5.20 14.57
CA LEU A 166 16.35 6.47 15.29
C LEU A 166 16.40 7.71 14.38
N VAL A 167 16.54 7.51 13.06
CA VAL A 167 16.71 8.58 12.07
C VAL A 167 15.70 8.45 10.92
N ASP A 168 15.51 7.22 10.43
CA ASP A 168 14.75 6.98 9.19
C ASP A 168 13.26 6.68 9.44
N GLY A 169 12.88 6.36 10.68
CA GLY A 169 11.53 5.95 11.06
C GLY A 169 10.65 7.09 11.53
N VAL A 170 9.34 6.83 11.59
CA VAL A 170 8.37 7.67 12.32
C VAL A 170 8.09 6.97 13.65
N GLU A 171 8.89 7.34 14.64
CA GLU A 171 8.97 6.75 15.98
C GLU A 171 8.94 7.85 17.05
N LEU A 172 8.65 7.46 18.28
CA LEU A 172 8.60 8.34 19.45
C LEU A 172 9.61 7.89 20.50
N ALA A 173 10.09 8.84 21.29
CA ALA A 173 10.68 8.55 22.58
C ALA A 173 10.24 9.56 23.62
N VAL A 174 10.15 9.11 24.87
CA VAL A 174 9.81 9.94 26.03
C VAL A 174 10.89 9.82 27.09
N GLU A 175 11.23 10.95 27.68
CA GLU A 175 12.02 11.01 28.90
C GLU A 175 11.11 10.69 30.09
N LEU A 176 11.61 9.84 30.98
CA LEU A 176 10.89 9.33 32.13
C LEU A 176 11.16 10.22 33.35
N ASP A 177 10.14 10.36 34.20
CA ASP A 177 10.35 11.02 35.49
C ASP A 177 11.24 10.19 36.44
N GLU A 178 11.52 10.74 37.62
CA GLU A 178 12.38 10.10 38.61
C GLU A 178 11.85 8.73 39.09
N GLY A 179 10.53 8.61 39.27
CA GLY A 179 9.86 7.39 39.72
C GLY A 179 9.85 6.31 38.65
N GLN A 180 9.47 6.69 37.43
CA GLN A 180 9.48 5.84 36.25
C GLN A 180 10.90 5.36 35.91
N THR A 181 11.90 6.24 35.99
CA THR A 181 13.31 5.89 35.73
C THR A 181 13.81 4.82 36.71
N ARG A 182 13.50 4.97 38.01
CA ARG A 182 13.86 3.94 39.02
C ARG A 182 13.10 2.64 38.81
N ALA A 183 11.80 2.71 38.54
CA ALA A 183 10.99 1.54 38.27
C ALA A 183 11.51 0.77 37.04
N LEU A 184 11.88 1.49 35.98
CA LEU A 184 12.46 0.91 34.77
C LEU A 184 13.84 0.28 35.03
N ALA A 185 14.68 0.92 35.84
CA ALA A 185 15.96 0.35 36.25
C ALA A 185 15.78 -0.96 37.04
N GLY A 186 14.82 -1.00 37.97
CA GLY A 186 14.47 -2.22 38.68
C GLY A 186 13.91 -3.30 37.77
N LEU A 187 13.09 -2.91 36.78
CA LEU A 187 12.49 -3.83 35.82
C LEU A 187 13.56 -4.42 34.90
N PHE A 188 14.50 -3.59 34.44
CA PHE A 188 15.70 -4.03 33.73
C PHE A 188 16.48 -5.04 34.56
N ALA A 189 16.79 -4.70 35.83
CA ALA A 189 17.54 -5.59 36.69
C ALA A 189 16.84 -6.95 36.83
N TRP A 190 15.53 -6.96 37.06
CA TRP A 190 14.73 -8.18 37.10
C TRP A 190 14.78 -8.95 35.78
N ALA A 191 14.50 -8.31 34.65
CA ALA A 191 14.50 -8.94 33.32
C ALA A 191 15.90 -9.50 32.97
N TYR A 192 16.96 -8.81 33.37
CA TYR A 192 18.35 -9.23 33.18
C TYR A 192 18.67 -10.56 33.86
N TRP A 193 17.92 -10.97 34.88
CA TRP A 193 18.04 -12.28 35.52
C TRP A 193 16.98 -13.28 35.09
N CYS A 194 15.76 -12.81 34.78
CA CYS A 194 14.59 -13.69 34.62
C CYS A 194 14.10 -13.88 33.17
N GLU A 195 14.32 -12.91 32.29
CA GLU A 195 13.79 -12.94 30.91
C GLU A 195 14.86 -13.24 29.86
N VAL A 196 16.10 -13.42 30.31
CA VAL A 196 17.26 -13.74 29.48
C VAL A 196 17.43 -15.26 29.31
N GLU A 197 17.94 -15.65 28.16
CA GLU A 197 18.23 -17.03 27.81
C GLU A 197 19.75 -17.25 27.68
N HIS A 198 20.48 -16.25 27.17
CA HIS A 198 21.90 -16.35 26.86
C HIS A 198 22.67 -15.11 27.30
N GLU A 199 23.93 -15.30 27.68
CA GLU A 199 24.92 -14.26 27.96
C GLU A 199 26.03 -14.32 26.91
N LEU A 200 26.38 -13.17 26.34
CA LEU A 200 27.45 -13.07 25.35
C LEU A 200 28.78 -12.77 26.06
N ARG A 201 29.60 -13.81 26.28
CA ARG A 201 30.87 -13.72 27.01
C ARG A 201 32.10 -13.40 26.15
N GLY A 202 31.89 -13.22 24.85
CA GLY A 202 32.92 -12.96 23.86
C GLY A 202 32.35 -13.14 22.45
N PRO A 203 33.09 -12.75 21.39
CA PRO A 203 32.61 -12.88 20.01
C PRO A 203 32.18 -14.32 19.73
N LYS A 204 30.91 -14.50 19.33
CA LYS A 204 30.29 -15.82 19.06
C LYS A 204 30.28 -16.80 20.25
N ARG A 205 30.45 -16.32 21.50
CA ARG A 205 30.43 -17.16 22.72
C ARG A 205 29.17 -16.89 23.54
N LEU A 206 28.06 -17.48 23.11
CA LEU A 206 26.80 -17.47 23.85
C LEU A 206 26.78 -18.58 24.89
N VAL A 207 26.50 -18.21 26.15
CA VAL A 207 26.40 -19.14 27.27
C VAL A 207 24.99 -19.09 27.82
N ALA A 208 24.34 -20.24 27.95
CA ALA A 208 23.00 -20.32 28.52
C ALA A 208 22.98 -19.80 29.96
N VAL A 209 21.99 -18.97 30.28
CA VAL A 209 21.75 -18.46 31.63
C VAL A 209 20.73 -19.38 32.31
N LYS A 210 21.08 -19.92 33.49
CA LYS A 210 20.16 -20.75 34.27
C LYS A 210 19.09 -19.87 34.93
N ALA A 211 17.83 -20.26 34.80
CA ALA A 211 16.72 -19.65 35.51
C ALA A 211 16.81 -19.89 37.02
N GLY A 212 16.19 -19.01 37.82
CA GLY A 212 16.03 -19.18 39.27
C GLY A 212 17.28 -18.86 40.09
N HIS A 213 18.01 -17.80 39.73
CA HIS A 213 19.17 -17.35 40.51
C HIS A 213 18.72 -16.89 41.93
N PRO A 214 19.38 -17.31 43.02
CA PRO A 214 18.95 -16.97 44.39
C PRO A 214 18.93 -15.47 44.70
N LEU A 215 19.70 -14.68 43.94
CA LEU A 215 19.76 -13.21 44.05
C LEU A 215 18.88 -12.49 43.01
N THR A 216 17.90 -13.17 42.43
CA THR A 216 16.92 -12.53 41.55
C THR A 216 16.23 -11.39 42.31
N PRO A 217 16.29 -10.14 41.80
CA PRO A 217 15.65 -9.01 42.45
C PRO A 217 14.12 -9.14 42.36
N ASN A 218 13.40 -8.50 43.27
CA ASN A 218 11.95 -8.38 43.14
C ASN A 218 11.59 -7.57 41.89
N ARG A 219 10.57 -8.01 41.16
CA ARG A 219 10.02 -7.23 40.05
C ARG A 219 9.36 -5.96 40.61
N PRO A 220 9.75 -4.75 40.16
CA PRO A 220 9.13 -3.53 40.64
C PRO A 220 7.72 -3.37 40.08
N ARG A 221 6.90 -2.61 40.81
CA ARG A 221 5.59 -2.14 40.35
C ARG A 221 5.55 -0.62 40.43
N HIS A 222 4.88 0.00 39.47
CA HIS A 222 4.72 1.44 39.41
C HIS A 222 3.36 1.79 38.79
N PRO A 223 2.65 2.81 39.29
CA PRO A 223 1.32 3.16 38.76
C PRO A 223 1.35 3.69 37.32
N CYS A 224 2.50 4.21 36.87
CA CYS A 224 2.67 4.81 35.54
C CYS A 224 3.73 4.11 34.67
N LEU A 225 4.18 2.91 35.06
CA LEU A 225 5.12 2.11 34.27
C LEU A 225 4.66 0.64 34.30
N PHE A 226 4.39 0.09 33.12
CA PHE A 226 3.79 -1.23 32.93
C PHE A 226 4.67 -2.12 32.08
N ALA A 227 4.50 -3.43 32.22
CA ALA A 227 5.28 -4.40 31.45
C ALA A 227 4.40 -5.54 30.92
N THR A 228 4.80 -6.06 29.76
CA THR A 228 4.51 -7.44 29.37
C THR A 228 5.75 -8.25 29.70
N ALA A 229 5.58 -9.39 30.35
CA ALA A 229 6.62 -10.36 30.69
C ALA A 229 6.03 -11.77 30.57
N ARG A 230 6.84 -12.82 30.76
CA ARG A 230 6.39 -14.22 30.57
C ARG A 230 5.14 -14.61 31.37
N ASP A 231 4.97 -14.04 32.55
CA ASP A 231 3.92 -14.35 33.53
C ASP A 231 3.07 -13.12 33.92
N GLU A 232 3.20 -12.00 33.20
CA GLU A 232 2.53 -10.74 33.55
C GLU A 232 2.19 -9.91 32.32
N THR A 233 1.03 -9.28 32.37
CA THR A 233 0.48 -8.49 31.25
C THR A 233 -0.11 -7.18 31.77
N THR A 234 0.59 -6.51 32.69
CA THR A 234 0.14 -5.22 33.25
C THR A 234 0.06 -4.15 32.16
N LEU A 235 0.92 -4.23 31.14
CA LEU A 235 0.85 -3.36 29.98
C LEU A 235 -0.46 -3.55 29.20
N ARG A 236 -0.88 -4.80 28.95
CA ARG A 236 -2.17 -5.09 28.32
C ARG A 236 -3.33 -4.55 29.15
N ALA A 237 -3.30 -4.75 30.46
CA ALA A 237 -4.33 -4.24 31.36
C ALA A 237 -4.44 -2.70 31.25
N ALA A 238 -3.33 -1.99 31.33
CA ALA A 238 -3.28 -0.54 31.19
C ALA A 238 -3.76 -0.05 29.81
N VAL A 239 -3.40 -0.75 28.73
CA VAL A 239 -3.89 -0.46 27.37
C VAL A 239 -5.42 -0.61 27.29
N LEU A 240 -5.97 -1.70 27.82
CA LEU A 240 -7.41 -1.94 27.77
C LEU A 240 -8.18 -0.95 28.64
N GLU A 241 -7.68 -0.66 29.84
CA GLU A 241 -8.26 0.34 30.74
C GLU A 241 -8.32 1.71 30.07
N LEU A 242 -7.21 2.17 29.48
CA LEU A 242 -7.15 3.46 28.78
C LEU A 242 -8.15 3.55 27.60
N ILE A 243 -8.32 2.47 26.84
CA ILE A 243 -9.28 2.39 25.73
C ILE A 243 -10.73 2.36 26.24
N ASP A 244 -11.00 1.60 27.30
CA ASP A 244 -12.35 1.47 27.86
C ASP A 244 -12.78 2.74 28.64
N ASP A 245 -11.83 3.50 29.18
CA ASP A 245 -12.08 4.77 29.86
C ASP A 245 -12.19 6.00 28.95
N ALA A 246 -11.73 5.92 27.70
CA ALA A 246 -11.93 7.00 26.73
C ALA A 246 -13.41 7.38 26.58
N ARG A 247 -13.70 8.70 26.61
CA ARG A 247 -15.06 9.27 26.53
C ARG A 247 -15.30 10.10 25.29
N ARG A 248 -14.28 10.78 24.73
CA ARG A 248 -14.44 11.68 23.58
C ARG A 248 -13.59 11.28 22.40
N GLU A 249 -12.30 11.09 22.62
CA GLU A 249 -11.32 10.85 21.56
C GLU A 249 -10.36 9.73 21.94
N LEU A 250 -10.00 8.92 20.95
CA LEU A 250 -8.99 7.89 21.05
C LEU A 250 -8.14 7.87 19.78
N ILE A 251 -6.87 8.27 19.88
CA ILE A 251 -5.91 8.16 18.76
C ILE A 251 -4.87 7.11 19.12
N VAL A 252 -4.74 6.10 18.28
CA VAL A 252 -3.81 4.98 18.51
C VAL A 252 -2.85 4.87 17.35
N SER A 253 -1.55 4.80 17.64
CA SER A 253 -0.52 4.48 16.67
C SER A 253 0.02 3.08 16.93
N SER A 254 0.11 2.24 15.90
CA SER A 254 0.77 0.94 16.01
C SER A 254 1.20 0.39 14.64
N TYR A 255 2.35 -0.28 14.63
CA TYR A 255 2.83 -1.02 13.45
C TYR A 255 2.08 -2.34 13.26
N GLY A 256 1.94 -3.12 14.36
CA GLY A 256 1.28 -4.42 14.37
C GLY A 256 -0.15 -4.32 14.89
N LEU A 257 -1.09 -4.86 14.11
CA LEU A 257 -2.52 -4.92 14.43
C LEU A 257 -3.04 -6.31 14.04
N VAL A 258 -3.65 -7.03 14.98
CA VAL A 258 -4.21 -8.37 14.74
C VAL A 258 -5.71 -8.37 14.96
N ALA A 259 -6.46 -8.88 13.98
CA ALA A 259 -7.93 -8.87 13.91
C ALA A 259 -8.62 -9.43 15.17
N ASP A 260 -8.07 -10.49 15.73
CA ASP A 260 -8.69 -11.25 16.83
C ASP A 260 -8.12 -10.94 18.21
N HIS A 261 -7.19 -9.97 18.29
CA HIS A 261 -6.63 -9.58 19.58
C HIS A 261 -7.61 -8.72 20.40
N VAL A 262 -7.59 -8.87 21.72
CA VAL A 262 -8.54 -8.21 22.64
C VAL A 262 -8.47 -6.68 22.58
N SER A 263 -7.30 -6.11 22.27
CA SER A 263 -7.15 -4.66 22.07
C SER A 263 -7.94 -4.17 20.86
N LEU A 264 -7.97 -4.92 19.75
CA LEU A 264 -8.73 -4.52 18.56
C LEU A 264 -10.23 -4.56 18.83
N ALA A 265 -10.68 -5.58 19.57
CA ALA A 265 -12.06 -5.64 20.05
C ALA A 265 -12.41 -4.46 20.96
N ALA A 266 -11.48 -4.00 21.81
CA ALA A 266 -11.67 -2.82 22.66
C ALA A 266 -11.81 -1.53 21.83
N LEU A 267 -10.98 -1.34 20.79
CA LEU A 267 -11.12 -0.21 19.86
C LEU A 267 -12.46 -0.20 19.14
N CYS A 268 -12.92 -1.36 18.65
CA CYS A 268 -14.23 -1.50 18.03
C CYS A 268 -15.37 -1.17 19.01
N ARG A 269 -15.25 -1.58 20.28
CA ARG A 269 -16.23 -1.22 21.32
C ARG A 269 -16.23 0.28 21.57
N ALA A 270 -15.06 0.92 21.67
CA ALA A 270 -14.94 2.37 21.87
C ALA A 270 -15.63 3.16 20.75
N ALA A 271 -15.38 2.80 19.49
CA ALA A 271 -16.05 3.43 18.33
C ALA A 271 -17.57 3.26 18.39
N ARG A 272 -18.07 2.05 18.71
CA ARG A 272 -19.51 1.78 18.87
C ARG A 272 -20.14 2.50 20.06
N ARG A 273 -19.37 2.88 21.08
CA ARG A 273 -19.83 3.75 22.19
C ARG A 273 -19.97 5.23 21.76
N GLY A 274 -19.52 5.59 20.56
CA GLY A 274 -19.53 6.97 20.06
C GLY A 274 -18.25 7.76 20.36
N VAL A 275 -17.18 7.11 20.82
CA VAL A 275 -15.85 7.74 20.93
C VAL A 275 -15.30 7.97 19.53
N GLY A 276 -14.73 9.15 19.25
CA GLY A 276 -14.00 9.39 18.01
C GLY A 276 -12.70 8.61 18.01
N VAL A 277 -12.65 7.49 17.29
CA VAL A 277 -11.47 6.61 17.25
C VAL A 277 -10.73 6.77 15.92
N THR A 278 -9.43 7.07 16.01
CA THR A 278 -8.52 7.09 14.86
C THR A 278 -7.35 6.14 15.12
N VAL A 279 -7.04 5.28 14.14
CA VAL A 279 -5.89 4.40 14.17
C VAL A 279 -4.89 4.80 13.08
N LEU A 280 -3.66 5.04 13.50
CA LEU A 280 -2.48 5.31 12.69
C LEU A 280 -1.69 4.02 12.52
N THR A 281 -1.43 3.61 11.27
CA THR A 281 -0.68 2.37 10.99
C THR A 281 0.20 2.48 9.75
N ARG A 282 0.83 1.36 9.35
CA ARG A 282 1.59 1.23 8.10
C ARG A 282 0.81 0.38 7.09
N PRO A 283 0.63 0.82 5.83
CA PRO A 283 -0.07 0.04 4.80
C PRO A 283 0.69 -1.25 4.46
N ARG A 284 0.16 -2.40 4.90
CA ARG A 284 0.75 -3.72 4.65
C ARG A 284 -0.33 -4.81 4.58
N PRO A 285 -0.09 -5.90 3.84
CA PRO A 285 -1.01 -7.05 3.82
C PRO A 285 -1.30 -7.62 5.21
N ALA A 286 -0.30 -7.63 6.09
CA ALA A 286 -0.42 -8.19 7.45
C ALA A 286 -1.48 -7.48 8.32
N VAL A 287 -1.81 -6.22 8.06
CA VAL A 287 -2.83 -5.48 8.83
C VAL A 287 -4.20 -5.43 8.14
N ALA A 288 -4.34 -5.98 6.92
CA ALA A 288 -5.50 -5.80 6.06
C ALA A 288 -6.82 -6.23 6.71
N GLU A 289 -6.81 -7.35 7.43
CA GLU A 289 -8.01 -7.84 8.13
C GLU A 289 -8.38 -6.96 9.32
N ALA A 290 -7.37 -6.54 10.11
CA ALA A 290 -7.57 -5.70 11.29
C ALA A 290 -8.13 -4.32 10.90
N VAL A 291 -7.57 -3.67 9.89
CA VAL A 291 -8.03 -2.34 9.45
C VAL A 291 -9.42 -2.38 8.84
N ARG A 292 -9.78 -3.45 8.12
CA ARG A 292 -11.15 -3.65 7.62
C ARG A 292 -12.14 -3.78 8.78
N LYS A 293 -11.83 -4.60 9.79
CA LYS A 293 -12.69 -4.79 10.97
C LYS A 293 -12.86 -3.50 11.78
N LEU A 294 -11.81 -2.67 11.86
CA LEU A 294 -11.86 -1.36 12.49
C LEU A 294 -12.73 -0.38 11.70
N GLU A 295 -12.57 -0.31 10.37
CA GLU A 295 -13.38 0.54 9.50
C GLU A 295 -14.87 0.18 9.59
N GLU A 296 -15.21 -1.11 9.57
CA GLU A 296 -16.57 -1.61 9.76
C GLU A 296 -17.18 -1.21 11.11
N ALA A 297 -16.34 -0.92 12.12
CA ALA A 297 -16.77 -0.43 13.42
C ALA A 297 -16.87 1.11 13.51
N GLY A 298 -16.55 1.83 12.42
CA GLY A 298 -16.59 3.30 12.35
C GLY A 298 -15.29 4.00 12.76
N VAL A 299 -14.17 3.27 12.81
CA VAL A 299 -12.85 3.83 13.13
C VAL A 299 -12.28 4.54 11.90
N GLU A 300 -11.64 5.70 12.08
CA GLU A 300 -10.86 6.35 11.03
C GLU A 300 -9.46 5.73 10.93
N LEU A 301 -9.02 5.40 9.72
CA LEU A 301 -7.74 4.74 9.48
C LEU A 301 -6.84 5.65 8.65
N ARG A 302 -5.71 6.06 9.21
CA ARG A 302 -4.68 6.85 8.53
C ARG A 302 -3.35 6.11 8.56
N ALA A 303 -2.50 6.37 7.57
CA ALA A 303 -1.28 5.59 7.43
C ALA A 303 -0.10 6.33 6.84
N HIS A 304 1.10 5.94 7.29
CA HIS A 304 2.39 6.38 6.78
C HIS A 304 3.29 5.17 6.52
N ASP A 305 4.04 5.17 5.43
CA ASP A 305 4.88 4.06 4.98
C ASP A 305 6.08 3.79 5.91
N LYS A 306 6.47 4.78 6.72
CA LYS A 306 7.52 4.70 7.74
C LYS A 306 7.02 4.67 9.19
N LEU A 307 5.69 4.59 9.40
CA LEU A 307 5.16 4.52 10.77
C LEU A 307 5.59 3.26 11.49
N HIS A 308 6.18 3.44 12.66
CA HIS A 308 6.45 2.36 13.59
C HIS A 308 6.22 2.74 15.07
N ALA A 309 5.92 4.00 15.38
CA ALA A 309 5.56 4.45 16.72
C ALA A 309 4.41 3.62 17.34
N LYS A 310 4.45 3.42 18.66
CA LYS A 310 3.34 2.87 19.42
C LYS A 310 2.95 3.80 20.56
N ALA A 311 1.76 4.36 20.44
CA ALA A 311 1.22 5.29 21.41
C ALA A 311 -0.30 5.21 21.42
N ILE A 312 -0.90 5.49 22.57
CA ILE A 312 -2.34 5.65 22.74
C ILE A 312 -2.56 7.00 23.39
N LEU A 313 -3.39 7.83 22.77
CA LEU A 313 -3.99 9.02 23.36
C LEU A 313 -5.46 8.71 23.61
N ALA A 314 -5.90 8.77 24.86
CA ALA A 314 -7.31 8.72 25.24
C ALA A 314 -7.65 10.01 25.98
N ASP A 315 -8.51 10.83 25.36
CA ASP A 315 -8.87 12.16 25.87
C ASP A 315 -7.65 13.06 26.18
N ASP A 316 -7.25 13.18 27.44
CA ASP A 316 -6.09 13.97 27.92
C ASP A 316 -4.95 13.11 28.51
N GLN A 317 -5.08 11.78 28.42
CA GLN A 317 -4.07 10.83 28.89
C GLN A 317 -3.35 10.19 27.70
N ALA A 318 -2.05 9.96 27.86
CA ALA A 318 -1.25 9.30 26.85
C ALA A 318 -0.37 8.20 27.43
N LEU A 319 -0.25 7.10 26.68
CA LEU A 319 0.64 5.97 26.95
C LEU A 319 1.56 5.79 25.75
N VAL A 320 2.88 5.82 25.98
CA VAL A 320 3.88 5.40 24.97
C VAL A 320 4.43 4.04 25.38
N MET A 321 4.61 3.15 24.40
CA MET A 321 5.02 1.78 24.69
C MET A 321 5.88 1.17 23.60
N THR A 322 6.54 0.05 23.91
CA THR A 322 7.35 -0.70 22.96
C THR A 322 6.56 -1.80 22.25
N ALA A 323 5.38 -2.16 22.78
CA ALA A 323 4.49 -3.20 22.28
C ALA A 323 3.61 -2.77 21.10
N ASN A 324 3.46 -3.67 20.12
CA ASN A 324 2.38 -3.61 19.14
C ASN A 324 1.05 -4.08 19.77
N LEU A 325 -0.07 -3.81 19.09
CA LEU A 325 -1.41 -4.27 19.52
C LEU A 325 -1.70 -5.69 19.03
N GLU A 326 -0.88 -6.63 19.48
CA GLU A 326 -0.95 -8.05 19.14
C GLU A 326 -0.40 -8.93 20.27
N ALA A 327 -0.63 -10.24 20.20
CA ALA A 327 -0.22 -11.17 21.26
C ALA A 327 1.28 -11.14 21.54
N HIS A 328 2.12 -10.99 20.51
CA HIS A 328 3.58 -10.90 20.68
C HIS A 328 4.05 -9.66 21.47
N GLY A 329 3.22 -8.61 21.56
CA GLY A 329 3.54 -7.41 22.33
C GLY A 329 2.82 -7.33 23.68
N LEU A 330 1.55 -7.73 23.73
CA LEU A 330 0.70 -7.54 24.92
C LEU A 330 0.51 -8.81 25.77
N ASP A 331 0.76 -9.99 25.21
CA ASP A 331 0.55 -11.27 25.90
C ASP A 331 1.84 -12.02 26.18
N HIS A 332 2.87 -11.79 25.36
CA HIS A 332 4.15 -12.50 25.39
C HIS A 332 5.33 -11.55 25.21
N GLY A 333 6.53 -12.05 25.50
CA GLY A 333 7.77 -11.27 25.37
C GLY A 333 7.99 -10.30 26.53
N PHE A 334 9.03 -9.48 26.39
CA PHE A 334 9.36 -8.43 27.35
C PHE A 334 9.24 -7.05 26.70
N GLU A 335 8.16 -6.34 27.07
CA GLU A 335 7.77 -5.02 26.56
C GLU A 335 7.46 -4.08 27.72
N VAL A 336 7.55 -2.77 27.47
CA VAL A 336 7.36 -1.73 28.49
C VAL A 336 6.47 -0.62 27.95
N GLY A 337 5.60 -0.07 28.80
CA GLY A 337 4.86 1.16 28.53
C GLY A 337 4.89 2.13 29.69
N ALA A 338 4.83 3.43 29.38
CA ALA A 338 4.84 4.51 30.37
C ALA A 338 3.62 5.42 30.16
N LEU A 339 2.82 5.57 31.22
CA LEU A 339 1.76 6.59 31.24
C LEU A 339 2.42 7.95 31.45
N LEU A 340 2.06 8.92 30.62
CA LEU A 340 2.78 10.18 30.54
C LEU A 340 2.22 11.22 31.52
N SER A 341 3.07 12.18 31.88
CA SER A 341 2.63 13.39 32.57
C SER A 341 1.67 14.22 31.69
N LYS A 342 0.89 15.12 32.29
CA LYS A 342 -0.08 15.94 31.55
C LYS A 342 0.56 16.78 30.44
N SER A 343 1.76 17.33 30.66
CA SER A 343 2.48 18.10 29.64
C SER A 343 2.91 17.22 28.47
N GLN A 344 3.52 16.07 28.75
CA GLN A 344 3.91 15.09 27.73
C GLN A 344 2.70 14.54 26.97
N ALA A 345 1.59 14.27 27.66
CA ALA A 345 0.35 13.82 27.03
C ALA A 345 -0.23 14.89 26.09
N GLY A 346 -0.21 16.17 26.49
CA GLY A 346 -0.56 17.28 25.62
C GLY A 346 0.30 17.34 24.35
N ARG A 347 1.61 17.12 24.49
CA ARG A 347 2.54 17.11 23.36
C ARG A 347 2.33 15.92 22.42
N VAL A 348 2.08 14.73 22.97
CA VAL A 348 1.69 13.55 22.20
C VAL A 348 0.36 13.81 21.48
N ALA A 349 -0.59 14.47 22.12
CA ALA A 349 -1.87 14.80 21.50
C ALA A 349 -1.71 15.74 20.29
N GLU A 350 -0.89 16.78 20.41
CA GLU A 350 -0.55 17.68 19.29
C GLU A 350 0.06 16.90 18.13
N LEU A 351 1.05 16.06 18.42
CA LEU A 351 1.78 15.30 17.42
C LEU A 351 0.90 14.27 16.70
N LEU A 352 0.12 13.48 17.45
CA LEU A 352 -0.75 12.46 16.87
C LEU A 352 -1.86 13.11 16.02
N ARG A 353 -2.42 14.26 16.44
CA ARG A 353 -3.41 15.00 15.63
C ARG A 353 -2.77 15.59 14.36
N GLU A 354 -1.53 16.06 14.44
CA GLU A 354 -0.77 16.47 13.24
C GLU A 354 -0.60 15.29 12.27
N TRP A 355 -0.25 14.10 12.78
CA TRP A 355 -0.14 12.88 11.98
C TRP A 355 -1.46 12.48 11.32
N VAL A 356 -2.58 12.50 12.06
CA VAL A 356 -3.93 12.25 11.49
C VAL A 356 -4.17 13.14 10.27
N GLN A 357 -3.88 14.44 10.38
CA GLN A 357 -4.10 15.39 9.29
C GLN A 357 -3.18 15.14 8.10
N ARG A 358 -1.92 14.77 8.34
CA ARG A 358 -0.87 14.75 7.31
C ARG A 358 -0.57 13.41 6.67
N PHE A 359 -0.91 12.31 7.34
CA PHE A 359 -0.55 10.99 6.86
C PHE A 359 -1.05 10.76 5.43
N PRO A 360 -0.20 10.21 4.53
CA PRO A 360 -0.45 10.13 3.10
C PRO A 360 -1.67 9.28 2.76
N TRP A 361 -1.96 8.26 3.56
CA TRP A 361 -2.93 7.23 3.21
C TRP A 361 -4.14 7.26 4.13
N ARG A 362 -5.33 7.08 3.55
CA ARG A 362 -6.58 6.77 4.23
C ARG A 362 -7.05 5.39 3.80
N PHE A 363 -7.49 4.54 4.72
CA PHE A 363 -8.11 3.27 4.33
C PHE A 363 -9.56 3.49 3.87
N SER A 364 -9.99 2.72 2.87
CA SER A 364 -11.39 2.62 2.47
C SER A 364 -11.72 1.24 1.95
N SER A 365 -12.88 0.69 2.31
CA SER A 365 -13.47 -0.50 1.66
C SER A 365 -14.72 -0.22 0.83
N VAL A 366 -15.18 1.04 0.83
CA VAL A 366 -16.45 1.46 0.21
C VAL A 366 -16.28 2.38 -0.98
N ASP A 367 -15.08 2.91 -1.22
CA ASP A 367 -14.82 3.81 -2.34
C ASP A 367 -14.90 3.08 -3.69
N THR A 368 -15.36 3.82 -4.69
CA THR A 368 -15.50 3.40 -6.09
C THR A 368 -14.47 4.14 -6.94
N ARG A 369 -14.25 3.69 -8.18
CA ARG A 369 -13.41 4.45 -9.12
C ARG A 369 -13.92 5.89 -9.29
N GLY A 370 -15.23 6.09 -9.17
CA GLY A 370 -15.90 7.37 -9.30
C GLY A 370 -15.66 8.34 -8.15
N SER A 371 -15.40 7.84 -6.93
CA SER A 371 -15.27 8.68 -5.73
C SER A 371 -13.83 9.12 -5.44
N PHE A 372 -12.85 8.59 -6.18
CA PHE A 372 -11.44 8.87 -5.93
C PHE A 372 -10.62 8.95 -7.23
N LEU A 373 -9.66 9.88 -7.27
CA LEU A 373 -8.67 10.02 -8.34
C LEU A 373 -7.27 10.09 -7.71
N GLY A 374 -6.31 9.37 -8.30
CA GLY A 374 -4.94 9.28 -7.81
C GLY A 374 -4.57 7.88 -7.32
N GLU A 375 -3.56 7.80 -6.47
CA GLU A 375 -2.95 6.53 -6.07
C GLU A 375 -3.83 5.72 -5.10
N PHE A 376 -4.02 4.45 -5.43
CA PHE A 376 -4.75 3.45 -4.65
C PHE A 376 -3.87 2.20 -4.48
N CYS A 377 -3.73 1.71 -3.26
CA CYS A 377 -3.05 0.46 -2.97
C CYS A 377 -4.04 -0.56 -2.37
N PRO A 378 -4.39 -1.66 -3.07
CA PRO A 378 -5.22 -2.71 -2.52
C PRO A 378 -4.66 -3.24 -1.20
N SER A 379 -5.53 -3.56 -0.24
CA SER A 379 -5.12 -3.94 1.13
C SER A 379 -4.24 -5.18 1.19
N LYS A 380 -4.35 -6.07 0.20
CA LYS A 380 -3.56 -7.29 0.07
C LYS A 380 -2.19 -7.07 -0.59
N ALA A 381 -1.87 -5.86 -1.02
CA ALA A 381 -0.62 -5.51 -1.66
C ALA A 381 0.24 -4.61 -0.75
N GLY A 382 1.55 -4.60 -0.99
CA GLY A 382 2.47 -3.65 -0.36
C GLY A 382 2.65 -2.38 -1.20
N LEU A 383 2.98 -1.26 -0.55
CA LEU A 383 3.15 0.04 -1.23
C LEU A 383 4.25 0.09 -2.28
N ARG A 384 5.22 -0.83 -2.25
CA ARG A 384 6.38 -0.80 -3.16
C ARG A 384 5.98 -1.11 -4.60
N ASP A 385 5.19 -2.17 -4.78
CA ASP A 385 4.89 -2.74 -6.11
C ASP A 385 3.37 -2.88 -6.35
N GLY A 386 2.55 -2.53 -5.36
CA GLY A 386 1.10 -2.73 -5.38
C GLY A 386 0.25 -1.49 -5.60
N VAL A 387 0.86 -0.34 -5.91
CA VAL A 387 0.12 0.92 -6.09
C VAL A 387 -0.40 0.99 -7.52
N LEU A 388 -1.69 1.31 -7.65
CA LEU A 388 -2.41 1.58 -8.89
C LEU A 388 -2.80 3.05 -8.95
N GLU A 389 -2.96 3.59 -10.14
CA GLU A 389 -3.45 4.96 -10.34
C GLU A 389 -4.89 4.94 -10.87
N VAL A 390 -5.82 5.52 -10.11
CA VAL A 390 -7.19 5.76 -10.57
C VAL A 390 -7.21 7.01 -11.44
N THR A 391 -7.50 6.83 -12.73
CA THR A 391 -7.41 7.89 -13.74
C THR A 391 -8.79 8.29 -14.25
N GLU A 392 -8.91 9.52 -14.78
CA GLU A 392 -10.18 10.03 -15.33
C GLU A 392 -10.71 9.19 -16.49
N GLY A 393 -9.82 8.65 -17.31
CA GLY A 393 -10.18 7.70 -18.33
C GLY A 393 -9.05 7.40 -19.28
N GLN A 394 -9.31 6.50 -20.22
CA GLN A 394 -8.37 6.14 -21.27
C GLN A 394 -9.09 5.97 -22.61
N GLN A 395 -8.34 6.16 -23.71
CA GLN A 395 -8.81 5.80 -25.04
C GLN A 395 -8.30 4.42 -25.43
N GLN A 396 -9.16 3.61 -26.05
CA GLN A 396 -8.81 2.27 -26.50
C GLN A 396 -9.29 2.03 -27.93
N SER A 397 -8.33 1.93 -28.85
CA SER A 397 -8.63 1.54 -30.23
C SER A 397 -8.97 0.05 -30.28
N VAL A 398 -10.06 -0.30 -30.96
CA VAL A 398 -10.44 -1.69 -31.24
C VAL A 398 -10.36 -1.99 -32.73
N ALA A 399 -10.50 -3.27 -33.09
CA ALA A 399 -10.39 -3.72 -34.47
C ALA A 399 -11.39 -2.99 -35.38
N LYS A 400 -10.96 -2.74 -36.62
CA LYS A 400 -11.84 -2.18 -37.66
C LYS A 400 -13.00 -3.13 -37.93
N VAL A 401 -14.16 -2.56 -38.19
CA VAL A 401 -15.36 -3.32 -38.59
C VAL A 401 -15.60 -3.12 -40.07
N ILE A 402 -15.83 -4.21 -40.78
CA ILE A 402 -16.24 -4.14 -42.19
C ILE A 402 -17.77 -4.04 -42.20
N ALA A 403 -18.30 -2.96 -42.79
CA ALA A 403 -19.74 -2.83 -42.98
C ALA A 403 -20.24 -3.93 -43.94
N GLU A 404 -21.49 -4.36 -43.78
CA GLU A 404 -22.08 -5.31 -44.73
C GLU A 404 -22.31 -4.70 -46.11
N ASP A 405 -22.49 -3.38 -46.17
CA ASP A 405 -22.83 -2.63 -47.36
C ASP A 405 -22.15 -1.26 -47.32
N ALA A 406 -21.52 -0.86 -48.43
CA ALA A 406 -20.76 0.38 -48.53
C ALA A 406 -21.63 1.63 -48.39
N LEU A 407 -22.94 1.57 -48.66
CA LEU A 407 -23.86 2.70 -48.46
C LEU A 407 -24.48 2.73 -47.06
N ARG A 408 -24.19 1.75 -46.20
CA ARG A 408 -24.80 1.58 -44.87
C ARG A 408 -23.79 1.38 -43.76
N LEU A 409 -22.75 2.24 -43.72
CA LEU A 409 -21.74 2.20 -42.66
C LEU A 409 -22.34 2.45 -41.26
N ASP A 410 -23.49 3.14 -41.18
CA ASP A 410 -24.20 3.39 -39.92
C ASP A 410 -24.86 2.14 -39.33
N GLU A 411 -25.13 1.12 -40.16
CA GLU A 411 -25.75 -0.14 -39.76
C GLU A 411 -24.70 -1.20 -39.33
N ALA A 412 -23.40 -0.88 -39.41
CA ALA A 412 -22.35 -1.81 -39.04
C ALA A 412 -22.41 -2.16 -37.54
N PRO A 413 -22.18 -3.43 -37.16
CA PRO A 413 -22.24 -3.85 -35.78
C PRO A 413 -21.15 -3.18 -34.94
N VAL A 414 -21.46 -2.93 -33.66
CA VAL A 414 -20.46 -2.50 -32.69
C VAL A 414 -19.52 -3.69 -32.41
N PRO A 415 -18.19 -3.50 -32.47
CA PRO A 415 -17.24 -4.56 -32.13
C PRO A 415 -17.35 -4.93 -30.64
N ALA A 416 -16.79 -6.08 -30.24
CA ALA A 416 -16.70 -6.42 -28.82
C ALA A 416 -15.84 -5.38 -28.07
N LEU A 417 -16.40 -4.79 -27.02
CA LEU A 417 -15.77 -3.73 -26.23
C LEU A 417 -15.37 -4.27 -24.86
N GLU A 418 -14.15 -4.77 -24.76
CA GLU A 418 -13.57 -5.21 -23.49
C GLU A 418 -12.51 -4.21 -23.03
N PRO A 419 -12.68 -3.57 -21.86
CA PRO A 419 -11.71 -2.61 -21.36
C PRO A 419 -10.40 -3.32 -21.00
N LYS A 420 -9.29 -2.78 -21.50
CA LYS A 420 -7.91 -3.21 -21.19
C LYS A 420 -7.18 -2.02 -20.60
N PRO A 421 -7.24 -1.84 -19.27
CA PRO A 421 -6.50 -0.77 -18.60
C PRO A 421 -5.00 -0.83 -18.93
N HIS A 422 -4.36 0.34 -19.01
CA HIS A 422 -2.90 0.38 -19.00
C HIS A 422 -2.36 -0.25 -17.71
N GLU A 423 -1.19 -0.88 -17.79
CA GLU A 423 -0.54 -1.49 -16.63
C GLU A 423 -0.42 -0.47 -15.49
N GLY A 424 -0.81 -0.87 -14.28
CA GLY A 424 -0.80 0.00 -13.10
C GLY A 424 -1.95 1.02 -13.04
N THR A 425 -2.93 1.00 -13.94
CA THR A 425 -4.02 2.00 -13.95
C THR A 425 -5.41 1.39 -13.75
N LEU A 426 -6.31 2.19 -13.20
CA LEU A 426 -7.73 1.91 -13.03
C LEU A 426 -8.56 3.08 -13.59
N PRO A 427 -8.87 3.10 -14.89
CA PRO A 427 -9.64 4.18 -15.47
C PRO A 427 -11.09 4.18 -14.95
N ARG A 428 -11.62 5.38 -14.71
CA ARG A 428 -13.04 5.65 -14.46
C ARG A 428 -13.90 5.51 -15.71
N ALA A 429 -13.30 5.70 -16.88
CA ALA A 429 -13.99 5.60 -18.14
C ALA A 429 -13.05 5.09 -19.25
N VAL A 430 -13.60 4.31 -20.18
CA VAL A 430 -12.88 3.88 -21.37
C VAL A 430 -13.64 4.36 -22.61
N THR A 431 -13.01 5.22 -23.39
CA THR A 431 -13.53 5.63 -24.70
C THR A 431 -12.98 4.70 -25.77
N PHE A 432 -13.82 3.80 -26.25
CA PHE A 432 -13.48 2.91 -27.35
C PHE A 432 -13.59 3.66 -28.67
N THR A 433 -12.59 3.49 -29.54
CA THR A 433 -12.60 4.08 -30.88
C THR A 433 -12.38 3.00 -31.93
N TRP A 434 -13.12 3.07 -33.04
CA TRP A 434 -12.93 2.18 -34.18
C TRP A 434 -13.32 2.83 -35.49
N GLU A 435 -12.86 2.22 -36.58
CA GLU A 435 -13.28 2.61 -37.92
C GLU A 435 -14.22 1.55 -38.48
N VAL A 436 -15.32 2.00 -39.07
CA VAL A 436 -16.13 1.20 -39.96
C VAL A 436 -15.65 1.46 -41.38
N ILE A 437 -15.20 0.41 -42.04
CA ILE A 437 -14.72 0.46 -43.42
C ILE A 437 -15.76 -0.15 -44.36
N PRO A 438 -15.97 0.43 -45.56
CA PRO A 438 -16.84 -0.18 -46.56
C PRO A 438 -16.30 -1.54 -47.00
N PRO A 439 -17.16 -2.50 -47.35
CA PRO A 439 -16.71 -3.79 -47.89
C PRO A 439 -16.07 -3.58 -49.27
N GLU A 440 -14.98 -4.31 -49.53
CA GLU A 440 -14.34 -4.38 -50.84
C GLU A 440 -14.82 -5.62 -51.61
N ILE A 441 -14.85 -5.52 -52.94
CA ILE A 441 -15.13 -6.68 -53.79
C ILE A 441 -14.02 -7.73 -53.60
N PRO A 442 -14.36 -9.00 -53.30
CA PRO A 442 -13.35 -10.06 -53.16
C PRO A 442 -12.47 -10.18 -54.41
N LYS A 443 -11.17 -10.33 -54.23
CA LYS A 443 -10.19 -10.40 -55.34
C LYS A 443 -10.48 -11.50 -56.38
N GLN A 444 -11.20 -12.56 -56.00
CA GLN A 444 -11.57 -13.68 -56.87
C GLN A 444 -12.98 -13.57 -57.45
N ALA A 445 -13.70 -12.48 -57.18
CA ALA A 445 -15.05 -12.28 -57.68
C ALA A 445 -15.05 -12.12 -59.20
N ARG A 446 -16.03 -12.71 -59.87
CA ARG A 446 -16.17 -12.66 -61.34
C ARG A 446 -17.24 -11.64 -61.69
N GLU A 447 -16.98 -10.84 -62.72
CA GLU A 447 -17.98 -9.89 -63.22
C GLU A 447 -19.17 -10.67 -63.81
N ARG A 448 -20.38 -10.33 -63.35
CA ARG A 448 -21.64 -10.89 -63.84
C ARG A 448 -22.18 -9.99 -64.95
N ARG A 449 -22.70 -10.58 -66.01
CA ARG A 449 -23.35 -9.87 -67.12
C ARG A 449 -24.86 -10.09 -67.11
N GLN A 450 -25.60 -9.18 -67.72
CA GLN A 450 -27.04 -9.29 -67.95
C GLN A 450 -27.31 -9.58 -69.42
N SER A 451 -28.28 -10.46 -69.68
CA SER A 451 -28.79 -10.68 -71.03
C SER A 451 -29.85 -9.63 -71.33
N VAL A 452 -29.60 -8.79 -72.33
CA VAL A 452 -30.56 -7.78 -72.79
C VAL A 452 -30.96 -8.09 -74.21
N GLU A 453 -32.27 -8.04 -74.46
CA GLU A 453 -32.86 -8.25 -75.76
C GLU A 453 -32.91 -6.92 -76.52
N ARG A 454 -32.12 -6.81 -77.59
CA ARG A 454 -32.09 -5.63 -78.45
C ARG A 454 -32.71 -5.97 -79.80
N GLN A 455 -33.60 -5.10 -80.27
CA GLN A 455 -34.08 -5.16 -81.65
C GLN A 455 -33.04 -4.52 -82.57
N VAL A 456 -32.49 -5.33 -83.48
CA VAL A 456 -31.62 -4.85 -84.56
C VAL A 456 -32.34 -4.97 -85.89
N PRO A 457 -32.12 -4.04 -86.84
CA PRO A 457 -32.65 -4.16 -88.19
C PRO A 457 -32.27 -5.52 -88.79
N GLY A 458 -33.22 -6.18 -89.43
CA GLY A 458 -32.92 -7.38 -90.19
C GLY A 458 -31.96 -7.04 -91.34
N PRO A 459 -31.10 -7.98 -91.78
CA PRO A 459 -30.23 -7.74 -92.93
C PRO A 459 -31.04 -7.19 -94.11
N PRO A 460 -30.51 -6.20 -94.86
CA PRO A 460 -31.25 -5.57 -95.95
C PRO A 460 -31.71 -6.62 -96.97
N GLY A 461 -32.96 -6.52 -97.40
CA GLY A 461 -33.46 -7.35 -98.50
C GLY A 461 -32.70 -7.02 -99.80
N LYS A 462 -32.80 -7.89 -100.82
CA LYS A 462 -32.16 -7.70 -102.13
C LYS A 462 -32.49 -6.35 -102.82
N ASP A 463 -33.51 -5.65 -102.32
CA ASP A 463 -34.04 -4.38 -102.86
C ASP A 463 -33.55 -3.13 -102.09
N GLY A 464 -32.59 -3.27 -101.16
CA GLY A 464 -32.03 -2.16 -100.39
C GLY A 464 -32.92 -1.62 -99.26
N LYS A 465 -34.12 -2.20 -99.05
CA LYS A 465 -35.02 -1.84 -97.93
C LYS A 465 -34.59 -2.56 -96.63
N PRO A 466 -34.62 -1.89 -95.45
CA PRO A 466 -34.23 -2.50 -94.18
C PRO A 466 -35.15 -3.68 -93.82
N GLY A 467 -34.56 -4.82 -93.42
CA GLY A 467 -35.30 -6.03 -93.07
C GLY A 467 -36.06 -5.92 -91.73
N LYS A 468 -37.09 -6.76 -91.52
CA LYS A 468 -37.87 -6.81 -90.27
C LYS A 468 -36.92 -6.92 -89.06
N ALA A 469 -37.17 -6.09 -88.04
CA ALA A 469 -36.37 -6.07 -86.83
C ALA A 469 -36.33 -7.48 -86.19
N ARG A 470 -35.13 -7.98 -85.89
CA ARG A 470 -34.92 -9.24 -85.19
C ARG A 470 -34.43 -8.95 -83.77
N THR A 471 -34.93 -9.70 -82.80
CA THR A 471 -34.46 -9.63 -81.42
C THR A 471 -33.20 -10.48 -81.29
N ILE A 472 -32.09 -9.86 -80.89
CA ILE A 472 -30.87 -10.56 -80.50
C ILE A 472 -30.70 -10.47 -78.98
N ARG A 473 -30.24 -11.57 -78.37
CA ARG A 473 -29.81 -11.59 -76.97
C ARG A 473 -28.33 -11.29 -76.91
N GLU A 474 -27.97 -10.21 -76.23
CA GLU A 474 -26.59 -9.78 -76.06
C GLU A 474 -26.26 -9.76 -74.56
N GLU A 475 -25.07 -10.22 -74.19
CA GLU A 475 -24.58 -10.10 -72.82
C GLU A 475 -23.85 -8.78 -72.65
N GLN A 476 -24.44 -7.88 -71.87
CA GLN A 476 -23.82 -6.61 -71.53
C GLN A 476 -23.50 -6.53 -70.03
N PRO A 477 -22.47 -5.76 -69.62
CA PRO A 477 -22.23 -5.47 -68.21
C PRO A 477 -23.45 -4.83 -67.53
N TYR A 478 -23.58 -5.04 -66.23
CA TYR A 478 -24.43 -4.17 -65.42
C TYR A 478 -23.79 -2.78 -65.30
N ASN A 479 -24.63 -1.77 -65.08
CA ASN A 479 -24.17 -0.42 -64.76
C ASN A 479 -24.98 0.11 -63.56
N PRO A 480 -24.39 0.23 -62.36
CA PRO A 480 -23.00 -0.07 -62.00
C PRO A 480 -22.61 -1.56 -62.15
N PRO A 481 -21.31 -1.90 -62.30
CA PRO A 481 -20.85 -3.28 -62.49
C PRO A 481 -21.26 -4.21 -61.34
N VAL A 482 -21.59 -5.47 -61.65
CA VAL A 482 -21.97 -6.49 -60.65
C VAL A 482 -20.95 -7.61 -60.67
N TYR A 483 -20.55 -8.07 -59.49
CA TYR A 483 -19.62 -9.18 -59.30
C TYR A 483 -20.26 -10.30 -58.49
N GLU A 484 -19.83 -11.53 -58.72
CA GLU A 484 -20.26 -12.72 -58.01
C GLU A 484 -19.07 -13.44 -57.37
N HIS A 485 -19.22 -13.82 -56.10
CA HIS A 485 -18.26 -14.65 -55.40
C HIS A 485 -19.01 -15.63 -54.49
N GLY A 486 -18.89 -16.93 -54.78
CA GLY A 486 -19.68 -17.96 -54.11
C GLY A 486 -21.17 -17.80 -54.40
N ARG A 487 -21.99 -17.65 -53.35
CA ARG A 487 -23.45 -17.38 -53.45
C ARG A 487 -23.81 -15.90 -53.32
N GLN A 488 -22.82 -15.02 -53.12
CA GLN A 488 -23.04 -13.61 -52.85
C GLN A 488 -22.78 -12.76 -54.10
N LEU A 489 -23.69 -11.82 -54.34
CA LEU A 489 -23.55 -10.80 -55.37
C LEU A 489 -23.12 -9.47 -54.75
N TYR A 490 -22.30 -8.72 -55.48
CA TYR A 490 -21.76 -7.43 -55.10
C TYR A 490 -22.02 -6.41 -56.21
N VAL A 491 -22.57 -5.25 -55.90
CA VAL A 491 -22.66 -4.11 -56.82
C VAL A 491 -21.47 -3.19 -56.55
N LYS A 492 -20.65 -2.94 -57.56
CA LYS A 492 -19.47 -2.08 -57.44
C LYS A 492 -19.87 -0.60 -57.43
N LEU A 493 -19.57 0.09 -56.34
CA LEU A 493 -19.72 1.53 -56.26
C LEU A 493 -18.42 2.22 -56.68
N ARG A 494 -18.44 2.93 -57.81
CA ARG A 494 -17.24 3.62 -58.34
C ARG A 494 -17.14 5.07 -57.89
N SER A 495 -18.28 5.71 -57.66
CA SER A 495 -18.39 7.08 -57.17
C SER A 495 -19.71 7.27 -56.42
N LEU A 496 -19.78 8.31 -55.57
CA LEU A 496 -21.01 8.69 -54.87
C LEU A 496 -22.17 9.06 -55.81
N ASP A 497 -21.89 9.52 -57.03
CA ASP A 497 -22.92 9.85 -58.02
C ASP A 497 -23.72 8.61 -58.48
N GLU A 498 -23.16 7.41 -58.31
CA GLU A 498 -23.80 6.14 -58.66
C GLU A 498 -24.57 5.52 -57.47
N ALA A 499 -24.62 6.16 -56.30
CA ALA A 499 -25.16 5.59 -55.06
C ALA A 499 -26.61 5.11 -55.19
N ASP A 500 -27.51 5.94 -55.71
CA ASP A 500 -28.93 5.59 -55.87
C ASP A 500 -29.12 4.45 -56.87
N ALA A 501 -28.37 4.46 -57.97
CA ALA A 501 -28.39 3.40 -58.98
C ALA A 501 -27.83 2.09 -58.42
N ALA A 502 -26.73 2.15 -57.65
CA ALA A 502 -26.14 1.00 -56.98
C ALA A 502 -27.09 0.41 -55.94
N ALA A 503 -27.74 1.25 -55.11
CA ALA A 503 -28.70 0.81 -54.10
C ALA A 503 -29.94 0.14 -54.73
N ALA A 504 -30.52 0.75 -55.77
CA ALA A 504 -31.68 0.18 -56.47
C ALA A 504 -31.34 -1.17 -57.13
N LEU A 505 -30.16 -1.26 -57.76
CA LEU A 505 -29.68 -2.50 -58.38
C LEU A 505 -29.37 -3.58 -57.35
N ALA A 506 -28.74 -3.19 -56.23
CA ALA A 506 -28.44 -4.09 -55.12
C ALA A 506 -29.72 -4.68 -54.50
N ALA A 507 -30.74 -3.85 -54.27
CA ALA A 507 -32.04 -4.30 -53.78
C ALA A 507 -32.72 -5.27 -54.75
N LYS A 508 -32.71 -4.96 -56.06
CA LYS A 508 -33.28 -5.84 -57.10
C LYS A 508 -32.60 -7.20 -57.16
N LEU A 509 -31.29 -7.23 -57.02
CA LEU A 509 -30.47 -8.45 -57.15
C LEU A 509 -30.22 -9.16 -55.82
N LYS A 510 -30.68 -8.60 -54.68
CA LYS A 510 -30.29 -9.04 -53.33
C LYS A 510 -28.76 -9.10 -53.16
N ALA A 511 -28.07 -8.11 -53.71
CA ALA A 511 -26.62 -7.97 -53.67
C ALA A 511 -26.18 -6.98 -52.58
N LYS A 512 -24.92 -7.03 -52.17
CA LYS A 512 -24.28 -6.05 -51.27
C LYS A 512 -23.61 -4.95 -52.11
N VAL A 513 -23.64 -3.69 -51.70
CA VAL A 513 -22.83 -2.65 -52.34
C VAL A 513 -21.42 -2.70 -51.75
N ALA A 514 -20.40 -2.70 -52.61
CA ALA A 514 -18.98 -2.78 -52.22
C ALA A 514 -18.10 -1.90 -53.13
N LEU A 515 -16.89 -1.55 -52.67
CA LEU A 515 -15.92 -0.77 -53.43
C LEU A 515 -15.09 -1.63 -54.41
#